data_AF-A0A1E3VS07-F1
#
_entry.id   AF-A0A1E3VS07-F1
#
_cell.length_a   1.000
_cell.length_b   1.000
_cell.length_c   1.000
_cell.angle_alpha   90.00
_cell.angle_beta   90.00
_cell.angle_gamma   90.00
#
_symmetry.space_group_name_H-M   'P 1'
#
loop_
_entity.id
_entity.type
_entity.pdbx_description
1 polymer ?
#
loop_
_entity_poly.entity_id
_entity_poly.type
_entity_poly.pdbx_seq_one_letter_code
_entity_poly.pdbx_strand_id
1 'polypeptide(L)'
;MAQAPEGPYLPDLMKEQPAYLTAWKEMVAGEKLPAWVDTFTKTQGAVATPVKTIPVAGQPHTLGWICKPHDCGGNEVYVLFAPEARQAWGLMISDDKRRWLGNPDAAVQAAIESGVQ
;
A
#
# COMPACT_ATOMS: atom_id res chain seq x y z
N MET A 1 3.73 -21.52 -19.60
CA MET A 1 3.43 -20.19 -20.15
C MET A 1 4.22 -19.20 -19.32
N ALA A 2 5.09 -18.39 -19.93
CA ALA A 2 5.91 -17.43 -19.19
C ALA A 2 5.00 -16.28 -18.76
N GLN A 3 4.73 -16.19 -17.45
CA GLN A 3 4.14 -15.01 -16.85
C GLN A 3 5.12 -13.87 -17.15
N ALA A 4 4.64 -12.76 -17.71
CA ALA A 4 5.41 -11.51 -17.74
C ALA A 4 5.95 -11.28 -16.31
N PRO A 5 7.13 -10.67 -16.11
CA PRO A 5 7.58 -10.38 -14.76
C PRO A 5 6.57 -9.40 -14.13
N GLU A 6 5.57 -9.97 -13.47
CA GLU A 6 4.69 -9.29 -12.54
C GLU A 6 5.64 -8.62 -11.56
N GLY A 7 5.56 -7.29 -11.46
CA GLY A 7 6.40 -6.53 -10.54
C GLY A 7 6.34 -7.14 -9.13
N PRO A 8 7.36 -6.92 -8.29
CA PRO A 8 7.39 -7.51 -6.95
C PRO A 8 6.11 -7.16 -6.18
N TYR A 9 5.62 -8.07 -5.36
CA TYR A 9 4.48 -7.77 -4.50
C TYR A 9 4.92 -6.87 -3.34
N LEU A 10 3.99 -6.11 -2.76
CA LEU A 10 4.31 -5.24 -1.62
C LEU A 10 5.00 -5.99 -0.45
N PRO A 11 4.53 -7.19 -0.03
CA PRO A 11 5.22 -7.99 0.98
C PRO A 11 6.68 -8.29 0.63
N ASP A 12 6.98 -8.56 -0.65
CA ASP A 12 8.32 -8.92 -1.10
C ASP A 12 9.23 -7.68 -1.07
N LEU A 13 8.73 -6.54 -1.55
CA LEU A 13 9.44 -5.26 -1.42
C LEU A 13 9.78 -4.92 0.02
N MET A 14 8.87 -5.14 0.96
CA MET A 14 9.12 -4.88 2.39
C MET A 14 10.18 -5.81 3.00
N LYS A 15 10.29 -7.05 2.50
CA LYS A 15 11.31 -8.01 2.95
C LYS A 15 12.67 -7.71 2.35
N GLU A 16 12.71 -7.34 1.07
CA GLU A 16 13.94 -7.07 0.33
C GLU A 16 14.50 -5.68 0.61
N GLN A 17 13.62 -4.69 0.82
CA GLN A 17 13.97 -3.28 0.94
C GLN A 17 13.40 -2.69 2.24
N PRO A 18 14.23 -2.55 3.30
CA PRO A 18 13.79 -2.06 4.60
C PRO A 18 13.12 -0.68 4.57
N ALA A 19 13.48 0.18 3.60
CA ALA A 19 12.88 1.51 3.43
C ALA A 19 11.35 1.44 3.24
N TYR A 20 10.84 0.46 2.49
CA TYR A 20 9.40 0.27 2.28
C TYR A 20 8.68 -0.10 3.58
N LEU A 21 9.28 -0.98 4.38
CA LEU A 21 8.70 -1.34 5.67
C LEU A 21 8.74 -0.16 6.66
N THR A 22 9.80 0.65 6.64
CA THR A 22 9.91 1.86 7.46
C THR A 22 8.84 2.88 7.08
N ALA A 23 8.75 3.25 5.80
CA ALA A 23 7.74 4.21 5.34
C ALA A 23 6.31 3.75 5.60
N TRP A 24 6.04 2.44 5.46
CA TRP A 24 4.76 1.87 5.86
C TRP A 24 4.48 2.06 7.35
N LYS A 25 5.46 1.72 8.21
CA LYS A 25 5.31 1.86 9.67
C LYS A 25 5.08 3.32 10.07
N GLU A 26 5.77 4.26 9.45
CA GLU A 26 5.58 5.69 9.68
C GLU A 26 4.20 6.17 9.24
N MET A 27 3.73 5.72 8.06
CA MET A 27 2.39 6.04 7.55
C MET A 27 1.28 5.59 8.50
N VAL A 28 1.43 4.41 9.12
CA VAL A 28 0.43 3.83 10.03
C VAL A 28 0.69 4.17 11.50
N ALA A 29 1.77 4.88 11.83
CA ALA A 29 2.11 5.22 13.19
C ALA A 29 1.07 6.17 13.80
N GLY A 30 0.54 5.82 14.97
CA GLY A 30 -0.49 6.61 15.66
C GLY A 30 -1.90 6.45 15.07
N GLU A 31 -2.05 5.70 13.98
CA GLU A 31 -3.35 5.41 13.39
C GLU A 31 -4.05 4.26 14.14
N LYS A 32 -5.39 4.31 14.21
CA LYS A 32 -6.18 3.22 14.77
C LYS A 32 -6.46 2.20 13.66
N LEU A 33 -5.60 1.18 13.58
CA LEU A 33 -5.66 0.15 12.54
C LEU A 33 -6.53 -1.04 12.95
N PRO A 34 -7.18 -1.72 11.98
CA PRO A 34 -7.73 -3.06 12.20
C PRO A 34 -6.63 -4.07 12.54
N ALA A 35 -6.96 -5.09 13.33
CA ALA A 35 -6.00 -6.10 13.79
C ALA A 35 -5.28 -6.85 12.66
N TRP A 36 -5.91 -6.99 11.48
CA TRP A 36 -5.28 -7.64 10.34
C TRP A 36 -4.17 -6.79 9.71
N VAL A 37 -4.30 -5.46 9.72
CA VAL A 37 -3.27 -4.53 9.21
C VAL A 37 -2.07 -4.51 10.15
N ASP A 38 -2.32 -4.57 11.46
CA ASP A 38 -1.30 -4.76 12.49
C ASP A 38 -0.53 -6.09 12.30
N THR A 39 -1.27 -7.16 12.03
CA THR A 39 -0.70 -8.48 11.73
C THR A 39 0.15 -8.44 10.46
N PHE A 40 -0.35 -7.80 9.40
CA PHE A 40 0.42 -7.59 8.17
C PHE A 40 1.71 -6.80 8.43
N THR A 41 1.67 -5.75 9.24
CA THR A 41 2.86 -4.94 9.56
C THR A 41 3.98 -5.77 10.21
N LYS A 42 3.62 -6.85 10.91
CA LYS A 42 4.57 -7.75 11.61
C LYS A 42 5.02 -8.93 10.75
N THR A 43 4.11 -9.48 9.94
CA THR A 43 4.30 -10.77 9.24
C THR A 43 4.48 -10.62 7.74
N GLN A 44 4.09 -9.47 7.20
CA GLN A 44 3.93 -9.21 5.77
C GLN A 44 3.02 -10.25 5.09
N GLY A 45 2.14 -10.90 5.85
CA GLY A 45 1.17 -11.89 5.37
C GLY A 45 -0.15 -11.22 5.01
N ALA A 46 -0.34 -10.91 3.72
CA ALA A 46 -1.61 -10.44 3.17
C ALA A 46 -1.79 -10.98 1.75
N VAL A 47 -3.04 -10.97 1.27
CA VAL A 47 -3.29 -11.10 -0.16
C VAL A 47 -2.88 -9.78 -0.81
N ALA A 48 -2.09 -9.85 -1.87
CA ALA A 48 -1.55 -8.68 -2.55
C ALA A 48 -1.58 -8.89 -4.06
N THR A 49 -1.56 -7.79 -4.80
CA THR A 49 -1.28 -7.79 -6.25
C THR A 49 0.12 -7.26 -6.51
N PRO A 50 0.70 -7.53 -7.69
CA PRO A 50 1.95 -6.90 -8.11
C PRO A 50 1.87 -5.38 -7.96
N VAL A 51 2.95 -4.76 -7.47
CA VAL A 51 2.98 -3.30 -7.40
C VAL A 51 2.99 -2.68 -8.80
N LYS A 52 2.49 -1.46 -8.90
CA LYS A 52 2.52 -0.66 -10.13
C LYS A 52 3.36 0.58 -9.91
N THR A 53 4.18 0.94 -10.89
CA THR A 53 4.84 2.25 -10.89
C THR A 53 3.93 3.26 -11.57
N ILE A 54 3.56 4.33 -10.86
CA ILE A 54 2.72 5.41 -11.39
C ILE A 54 3.40 6.77 -11.25
N PRO A 55 3.34 7.65 -12.25
CA PRO A 55 3.89 8.99 -12.14
C PRO A 55 2.97 9.91 -11.33
N VAL A 56 3.51 10.58 -10.32
CA VAL A 56 2.82 11.66 -9.59
C VAL A 56 3.72 12.89 -9.63
N ALA A 57 3.20 14.00 -10.18
CA ALA A 57 3.97 15.23 -10.39
C ALA A 57 5.33 15.02 -11.09
N GLY A 58 5.41 14.06 -12.02
CA GLY A 58 6.63 13.73 -12.77
C GLY A 58 7.63 12.82 -12.04
N GLN A 59 7.32 12.35 -10.83
CA GLN A 59 8.17 11.41 -10.09
C GLN A 59 7.58 10.00 -10.06
N PRO A 60 8.42 8.95 -10.19
CA PRO A 60 7.95 7.56 -10.18
C PRO A 60 7.60 7.12 -8.75
N HIS A 61 6.32 6.85 -8.51
CA HIS A 61 5.81 6.33 -7.25
C HIS A 61 5.44 4.85 -7.37
N THR A 62 5.53 4.12 -6.27
CA THR A 62 5.17 2.70 -6.22
C THR A 62 3.81 2.54 -5.56
N LEU A 63 2.79 2.14 -6.32
CA LEU A 63 1.47 1.82 -5.82
C LEU A 63 1.38 0.32 -5.50
N GLY A 64 1.14 0.01 -4.23
CA GLY A 64 0.83 -1.33 -3.74
C GLY A 64 -0.62 -1.44 -3.29
N TRP A 65 -1.12 -2.67 -3.30
CA TRP A 65 -2.42 -3.01 -2.76
C TRP A 65 -2.33 -4.32 -1.98
N ILE A 66 -3.02 -4.34 -0.85
CA ILE A 66 -3.22 -5.52 -0.02
C ILE A 66 -4.66 -5.62 0.44
N CYS A 67 -5.13 -6.83 0.68
CA CYS A 67 -6.41 -7.08 1.33
C CYS A 67 -6.32 -8.13 2.42
N LYS A 68 -7.32 -8.12 3.30
CA LYS A 68 -7.46 -9.08 4.38
C LYS A 68 -7.67 -10.50 3.81
N PRO A 69 -6.86 -11.50 4.21
CA PRO A 69 -7.04 -12.87 3.75
C PRO A 69 -8.46 -13.38 4.03
N HIS A 70 -9.06 -14.03 3.01
CA HIS A 70 -10.43 -14.58 3.03
C HIS A 70 -11.58 -13.56 3.13
N ASP A 71 -11.29 -12.27 3.21
CA ASP A 71 -12.29 -11.22 3.48
C ASP A 71 -11.90 -9.91 2.80
N CYS A 72 -11.54 -9.96 1.52
CA CYS A 72 -11.02 -8.79 0.81
C CYS A 72 -12.10 -7.72 0.56
N GLY A 73 -13.35 -8.12 0.31
CA GLY A 73 -14.45 -7.20 0.05
C GLY A 73 -14.66 -6.23 1.21
N GLY A 74 -14.32 -4.96 1.01
CA GLY A 74 -14.45 -3.91 2.02
C GLY A 74 -13.34 -3.88 3.09
N ASN A 75 -12.28 -4.68 2.96
CA ASN A 75 -11.12 -4.70 3.88
C ASN A 75 -9.80 -4.72 3.10
N GLU A 76 -9.39 -3.53 2.66
CA GLU A 76 -8.27 -3.34 1.73
C GLU A 76 -7.41 -2.15 2.16
N VAL A 77 -6.15 -2.16 1.77
CA VAL A 77 -5.27 -1.00 1.88
C VAL A 77 -4.55 -0.80 0.57
N TYR A 78 -4.76 0.37 -0.02
CA TYR A 78 -3.97 0.89 -1.13
C TYR A 78 -2.89 1.78 -0.53
N VAL A 79 -1.66 1.65 -0.99
CA VAL A 79 -0.53 2.43 -0.49
C VAL A 79 0.32 2.93 -1.65
N LEU A 80 0.66 4.21 -1.62
CA LEU A 80 1.58 4.84 -2.54
C LEU A 80 2.87 5.20 -1.81
N PHE A 81 3.99 4.70 -2.30
CA PHE A 81 5.31 5.07 -1.84
C PHE A 81 5.90 6.16 -2.74
N ALA A 82 6.48 7.17 -2.11
CA ALA A 82 7.37 8.13 -2.75
C ALA A 82 8.57 7.42 -3.41
N PRO A 83 9.29 8.08 -4.34
CA PRO A 83 10.55 7.55 -4.86
C PRO A 83 11.48 7.11 -3.73
N GLU A 84 12.10 5.93 -3.91
CA GLU A 84 12.98 5.30 -2.93
C GLU A 84 12.31 5.00 -1.57
N ALA A 85 10.98 4.94 -1.50
CA ALA A 85 10.21 4.74 -0.28
C ALA A 85 10.58 5.72 0.84
N ARG A 86 10.87 6.99 0.50
CA ARG A 86 11.17 8.06 1.48
C ARG A 86 9.96 8.43 2.34
N GLN A 87 8.76 8.18 1.83
CA GLN A 87 7.49 8.41 2.50
C GLN A 87 6.43 7.48 1.89
N ALA A 88 5.38 7.19 2.65
CA ALA A 88 4.21 6.46 2.15
C ALA A 88 2.92 7.15 2.56
N TRP A 89 1.90 6.99 1.72
CA TRP A 89 0.53 7.41 1.96
C TRP A 89 -0.42 6.29 1.58
N GLY A 90 -1.58 6.22 2.22
CA GLY A 90 -2.49 5.11 1.97
C GLY A 90 -3.95 5.48 2.02
N LEU A 91 -4.75 4.69 1.32
CA LEU A 91 -6.20 4.63 1.45
C LEU A 91 -6.55 3.28 2.07
N MET A 92 -7.07 3.31 3.28
CA MET A 92 -7.62 2.14 3.95
C MET A 92 -9.13 2.08 3.72
N ILE A 93 -9.61 0.92 3.31
CA ILE A 93 -11.02 0.56 3.26
C ILE A 93 -11.25 -0.48 4.37
N SER A 94 -12.14 -0.16 5.30
CA SER A 94 -12.52 -1.07 6.40
C SER A 94 -14.02 -0.96 6.60
N ASP A 95 -14.74 -2.08 6.46
CA ASP A 95 -16.21 -2.12 6.48
C ASP A 95 -16.83 -1.08 5.53
N ASP A 96 -16.32 -1.03 4.29
CA ASP A 96 -16.70 -0.07 3.23
C ASP A 96 -16.42 1.40 3.53
N LYS A 97 -15.78 1.70 4.66
CA LYS A 97 -15.38 3.07 5.03
C LYS A 97 -13.97 3.36 4.58
N ARG A 98 -13.83 4.44 3.83
CA ARG A 98 -12.55 4.96 3.33
C ARG A 98 -11.89 5.89 4.36
N ARG A 99 -10.61 5.69 4.61
CA ARG A 99 -9.77 6.53 5.48
C ARG A 99 -8.40 6.75 4.85
N TRP A 100 -7.95 7.99 4.83
CA TRP A 100 -6.60 8.35 4.42
C TRP A 100 -5.59 8.14 5.55
N LEU A 101 -4.40 7.63 5.21
CA LEU A 101 -3.26 7.40 6.09
C LEU A 101 -2.07 8.23 5.62
N GLY A 102 -1.27 8.77 6.55
CA GLY A 102 -0.07 9.55 6.23
C GLY A 102 -0.32 10.97 5.72
N ASN A 103 -1.56 11.48 5.80
CA ASN A 103 -1.97 12.83 5.37
C ASN A 103 -1.59 13.17 3.90
N PRO A 104 -2.13 12.45 2.90
CA PRO A 104 -1.83 12.69 1.49
C PRO A 104 -2.44 14.00 0.98
N ASP A 105 -1.72 14.67 0.07
CA ASP A 105 -2.26 15.79 -0.69
C ASP A 105 -3.20 15.33 -1.82
N ALA A 106 -3.81 16.28 -2.53
CA ALA A 106 -4.78 16.00 -3.59
C ALA A 106 -4.19 15.20 -4.76
N ALA A 107 -2.91 15.40 -5.10
CA ALA A 107 -2.26 14.69 -6.21
C ALA A 107 -2.00 13.23 -5.83
N VAL A 108 -1.55 12.99 -4.60
CA VAL A 108 -1.35 11.65 -4.05
C VAL A 108 -2.69 10.92 -3.89
N GLN A 109 -3.73 11.60 -3.40
CA GLN A 109 -5.08 11.03 -3.29
C GLN A 109 -5.58 10.55 -4.66
N ALA A 110 -5.53 11.42 -5.67
CA ALA A 110 -5.96 11.08 -7.03
C ALA A 110 -5.15 9.91 -7.62
N ALA A 111 -3.84 9.86 -7.34
CA ALA A 111 -2.98 8.77 -7.78
C ALA A 111 -3.37 7.42 -7.14
N ILE A 112 -3.64 7.42 -5.83
CA ILE A 112 -4.13 6.21 -5.13
C ILE A 112 -5.51 5.81 -5.66
N GLU A 113 -6.43 6.75 -5.83
CA GLU A 113 -7.78 6.51 -6.34
C GLU A 113 -7.78 5.95 -7.77
N SER A 114 -6.83 6.36 -8.62
CA SER A 114 -6.67 5.79 -9.96
C SER A 114 -6.33 4.29 -9.95
N GLY A 115 -5.84 3.79 -8.81
CA GLY A 115 -5.50 2.40 -8.58
C GLY A 115 -6.58 1.57 -7.89
N VAL A 116 -7.64 2.21 -7.37
CA VAL A 116 -8.77 1.53 -6.72
C VAL A 116 -9.61 0.85 -7.79
N GLN A 117 -9.92 -0.44 -7.61
CA GLN A 117 -10.68 -1.25 -8.56
C GLN A 117 -12.16 -1.34 -8.19
#